data_AF-A0A0M7B5E1-F1
#
_entry.id   AF-A0A0M7B5E1-F1
#
_cell.length_a   1.000
_cell.length_b   1.000
_cell.length_c   1.000
_cell.angle_alpha   90.00
_cell.angle_beta   90.00
_cell.angle_gamma   90.00
#
_symmetry.space_group_name_H-M   'P 1'
#
loop_
_entity.id
_entity.type
_entity.pdbx_description
1 polymer ?
#
loop_
_entity_poly.entity_id
_entity_poly.type
_entity_poly.pdbx_seq_one_letter_code
_entity_poly.pdbx_strand_id
1 'polypeptide(L)' 'MTCPRLIRIVDLRIDPVAGRLDAVAIRRDARGRLLRQPLSIAADPRWSHDQAVRAAERHIA' A
#
# COMPACT_ATOMS: atom_id res chain seq x y z
N MET A 1 -1.38 18.77 13.38
CA MET A 1 -0.90 17.37 13.31
C MET A 1 -0.84 16.99 11.84
N THR A 2 0.34 16.98 11.23
CA THR A 2 0.49 16.70 9.80
C THR A 2 0.58 15.19 9.58
N CYS A 3 -0.49 14.62 9.02
CA CYS A 3 -0.57 13.21 8.65
C CYS A 3 0.62 12.81 7.78
N PRO A 4 1.19 11.60 7.96
CA PRO A 4 2.22 11.09 7.06
C PRO A 4 1.66 10.97 5.65
N ARG A 5 2.10 11.86 4.74
CA ARG A 5 1.64 11.91 3.35
C ARG A 5 2.13 10.67 2.60
N LEU A 6 1.21 9.86 2.10
CA LEU A 6 1.51 8.83 1.09
C LEU A 6 2.01 9.54 -0.17
N ILE A 7 3.17 9.10 -0.69
CA ILE A 7 3.74 9.63 -1.94
C ILE A 7 3.37 8.70 -3.09
N ARG A 8 3.63 7.40 -2.94
CA ARG A 8 3.29 6.38 -3.94
C ARG A 8 3.33 4.98 -3.32
N ILE A 9 2.69 4.03 -4.00
CA ILE A 9 2.86 2.60 -3.76
C ILE A 9 3.87 2.06 -4.78
N VAL A 10 4.80 1.23 -4.32
CA VAL A 10 5.78 0.51 -5.13
C VAL A 10 5.68 -0.97 -4.83
N ASP A 11 6.13 -1.79 -5.77
CA ASP A 11 6.23 -3.24 -5.63
C ASP A 11 4.92 -3.86 -5.12
N LEU A 12 3.91 -3.90 -6.00
CA LEU A 12 2.59 -4.43 -5.70
C LEU A 12 2.45 -5.86 -6.24
N ARG A 13 2.10 -6.80 -5.36
CA ARG A 13 1.90 -8.21 -5.71
C ARG A 13 0.63 -8.74 -5.05
N ILE A 14 -0.24 -9.31 -5.87
CA ILE A 14 -1.37 -10.12 -5.38
C ILE A 14 -0.90 -11.55 -5.26
N ASP A 15 -1.04 -12.13 -4.07
CA ASP A 15 -0.87 -13.56 -3.82
C ASP A 15 -2.27 -14.23 -3.84
N PRO A 16 -2.64 -14.89 -4.95
CA PRO A 16 -3.97 -15.47 -5.08
C PRO A 16 -4.16 -16.73 -4.23
N VAL A 17 -3.07 -17.39 -3.81
CA VAL A 17 -3.13 -18.59 -2.97
C VAL A 17 -3.35 -18.19 -1.52
N ALA A 18 -2.64 -17.16 -1.05
CA ALA A 18 -2.80 -16.64 0.30
C ALA A 18 -4.03 -15.71 0.44
N GLY A 19 -4.60 -15.23 -0.67
CA GLY A 19 -5.69 -14.23 -0.65
C GLY A 19 -5.21 -12.89 -0.09
N ARG A 20 -3.99 -12.48 -0.43
CA ARG A 20 -3.35 -11.28 0.13
C ARG A 20 -2.75 -10.38 -0.94
N LEU A 21 -2.66 -9.10 -0.63
CA LEU A 21 -1.95 -8.08 -1.39
C LEU A 21 -0.77 -7.63 -0.55
N ASP A 22 0.43 -7.86 -1.09
CA ASP A 22 1.67 -7.32 -0.56
C ASP A 22 2.07 -6.09 -1.36
N ALA A 23 2.43 -5.02 -0.66
CA ALA A 23 2.84 -3.77 -1.27
C ALA A 23 3.86 -3.03 -0.41
N VAL A 24 4.64 -2.14 -1.01
CA VAL A 24 5.50 -1.21 -0.27
C VAL A 24 5.06 0.22 -0.52
N ALA A 25 4.64 0.92 0.52
CA ALA A 25 4.34 2.33 0.41
C ALA A 25 5.56 3.20 0.71
N ILE A 26 5.74 4.23 -0.11
CA ILE A 26 6.68 5.31 0.16
C ILE A 26 5.88 6.46 0.76
N ARG A 27 6.18 6.82 2.01
CA ARG A 27 5.51 7.89 2.74
C ARG A 27 6.50 8.94 3.22
N ARG A 28 6.01 10.14 3.51
CA ARG A 28 6.78 11.18 4.19
C ARG A 28 6.32 11.33 5.63
N ASP A 29 7.23 11.23 6.59
CA ASP A 29 6.93 11.47 8.00
C ASP A 29 6.71 12.96 8.31
N ALA A 30 6.30 13.28 9.53
CA ALA A 30 6.06 14.67 9.96
C ALA A 30 7.33 15.54 9.94
N ARG A 31 8.53 14.93 9.91
CA ARG A 31 9.83 15.61 9.82
C ARG A 31 10.33 15.73 8.37
N GLY A 32 9.52 15.32 7.39
CA GLY A 32 9.88 15.39 5.97
C GLY A 32 10.71 14.22 5.46
N ARG A 33 11.00 13.21 6.28
CA ARG A 33 11.82 12.06 5.89
C ARG A 33 11.01 11.04 5.11
N LEU A 34 11.63 10.44 4.11
CA LEU A 34 11.02 9.34 3.35
C LEU A 34 11.11 8.04 4.15
N LEU A 35 9.98 7.35 4.25
CA LEU A 35 9.85 6.05 4.89
C LEU A 35 9.33 5.03 3.87
N ARG A 36 9.88 3.82 3.91
CA ARG A 36 9.36 2.66 3.19
C ARG A 36 8.57 1.82 4.19
N GLN A 37 7.28 1.65 3.94
CA GLN A 37 6.38 0.91 4.80
C GLN A 37 5.86 -0.32 4.04
N PRO A 38 6.27 -1.55 4.43
CA PRO A 38 5.64 -2.76 3.90
C PRO A 38 4.19 -2.86 4.38
N LEU A 39 3.34 -3.39 3.51
CA LEU A 39 1.91 -3.61 3.74
C LEU A 39 1.59 -5.04 3.32
N SER A 40 0.70 -5.68 4.07
CA SER A 40 0.15 -6.97 3.69
C SER A 40 -1.31 -7.02 4.13
N ILE A 41 -2.23 -6.85 3.18
CA ILE A 41 -3.67 -6.75 3.43
C ILE A 41 -4.42 -7.89 2.75
N ALA A 42 -5.65 -8.17 3.17
CA ALA A 42 -6.51 -9.13 2.49
C ALA A 42 -6.80 -8.67 1.05
N ALA A 43 -6.83 -9.61 0.11
CA ALA A 43 -7.07 -9.32 -1.30
C ALA A 43 -7.96 -10.36 -1.96
N ASP A 44 -8.77 -9.89 -2.90
CA ASP A 44 -9.48 -10.77 -3.83
C ASP A 44 -8.55 -11.12 -5.01
N PRO A 45 -8.35 -12.41 -5.34
CA PRO A 45 -7.55 -12.84 -6.49
C PRO A 45 -7.99 -12.25 -7.83
N ARG A 46 -9.24 -11.80 -7.93
CA ARG A 46 -9.84 -11.22 -9.15
C ARG A 46 -9.65 -9.71 -9.25
N TRP A 47 -9.00 -9.07 -8.28
CA TRP A 47 -8.76 -7.63 -8.34
C TRP A 47 -7.90 -7.26 -9.53
N SER A 48 -8.32 -6.21 -10.23
CA SER A 48 -7.47 -5.51 -11.18
C SER A 48 -6.34 -4.78 -10.44
N HIS A 49 -5.30 -4.39 -11.18
CA HIS A 49 -4.21 -3.60 -10.63
C HIS A 49 -4.71 -2.33 -9.92
N ASP A 50 -5.62 -1.58 -10.56
CA ASP A 50 -6.20 -0.37 -9.99
C ASP A 50 -7.00 -0.62 -8.69
N GLN A 51 -7.73 -1.74 -8.62
CA GLN A 51 -8.44 -2.12 -7.40
C GLN A 51 -7.47 -2.40 -6.25
N ALA A 52 -6.37 -3.09 -6.54
CA ALA A 52 -5.32 -3.37 -5.57
C ALA A 52 -4.61 -2.09 -5.10
N VAL A 53 -4.28 -1.17 -6.00
CA VAL A 53 -3.71 0.14 -5.66
C VAL A 53 -4.65 0.91 -4.74
N ARG A 54 -5.93 1.05 -5.11
CA ARG A 54 -6.93 1.75 -4.28
C ARG A 54 -7.16 1.09 -2.92
N ALA A 55 -7.03 -0.24 -2.82
CA ALA A 55 -7.12 -0.94 -1.55
C ALA A 55 -5.91 -0.61 -0.64
N ALA A 56 -4.70 -0.65 -1.20
CA ALA A 56 -3.49 -0.28 -0.49
C ALA A 56 -3.46 1.20 -0.06
N GLU A 57 -3.94 2.12 -0.90
CA GLU A 57 -4.08 3.54 -0.55
C GLU A 57 -5.03 3.74 0.64
N ARG A 58 -6.20 3.08 0.62
CA ARG A 58 -7.20 3.16 1.70
C ARG A 58 -6.71 2.60 3.03
N HIS A 59 -5.84 1.59 3.02
CA HIS A 59 -5.31 1.01 4.25
C HIS A 59 -4.30 1.93 4.97
N ILE A 60 -3.70 2.86 4.22
CA ILE A 60 -2.63 3.75 4.68
C ILE A 60 -3.16 5.12 5.11
N ALA A 61 -4.21 5.59 4.44
CA ALA A 61 -4.85 6.88 4.65
C ALA A 61 -5.61 6.91 5.98
#